data_AF-A0A852MXB4-F1
#
_entry.id   AF-A0A852MXB4-F1
#
_cell.length_a   1.000
_cell.length_b   1.000
_cell.length_c   1.000
_cell.angle_alpha   90.00
_cell.angle_beta   90.00
_cell.angle_gamma   90.00
#
_symmetry.space_group_name_H-M   'P 1'
#
loop_
_entity.id
_entity.type
_entity.pdbx_description
1 polymer ?
#
loop_
_entity_poly.entity_id
_entity_poly.type
_entity_poly.pdbx_seq_one_letter_code
_entity_poly.pdbx_strand_id
1 'polypeptide(L)'
;SQCSKTCGRGIKKRDVYCKSTGSPEVTVLPESMCSTHPKPESQQTCVLGRCPKNDRLQWVISSWSECSASCGPGLRRRELKCGEKSIYGKLLTFPQRRCRNIKKPNTNLEEACNKGACPSHNMLSGWYSSPWQPCTVTCGGGVQTRSVQCLRQGRPAAGCLPQQKPAVLRACNTSFCPVPVKKDDPSCVDFFTWCHLVPQHGVCNHKFYGRQCCKSCTKKN
;
A
#
# COMPACT_ATOMS: atom_id res chain seq x y z
N SER A 1 -30.43 41.24 -30.85
CA SER A 1 -28.99 41.32 -30.60
C SER A 1 -28.21 41.21 -31.92
N GLN A 2 -26.91 41.53 -31.89
CA GLN A 2 -25.99 41.20 -32.99
C GLN A 2 -25.79 39.68 -33.11
N CYS A 3 -25.27 39.23 -34.25
CA CYS A 3 -24.96 37.83 -34.50
C CYS A 3 -23.84 37.34 -33.56
N SER A 4 -23.96 36.13 -33.02
CA SER A 4 -22.99 35.55 -32.07
C SER A 4 -21.60 35.28 -32.67
N LYS A 5 -21.44 35.42 -33.99
CA LYS A 5 -20.18 35.26 -34.72
C LYS A 5 -20.02 36.44 -35.65
N THR A 6 -18.77 36.77 -35.99
CA THR A 6 -18.40 37.84 -36.94
C THR A 6 -18.26 37.33 -38.38
N CYS A 7 -18.26 36.01 -38.60
CA CYS A 7 -18.22 35.37 -39.91
C CYS A 7 -18.89 33.98 -39.85
N GLY A 8 -19.34 33.47 -40.98
CA GLY A 8 -19.99 32.17 -41.09
C GLY A 8 -21.37 32.10 -40.39
N ARG A 9 -21.77 30.89 -39.95
CA ARG A 9 -23.08 30.67 -39.32
C ARG A 9 -23.05 30.91 -37.81
N GLY A 10 -23.84 31.85 -37.32
CA GLY A 10 -24.05 32.16 -35.91
C GLY A 10 -25.54 32.21 -35.53
N ILE A 11 -25.82 32.72 -34.34
CA ILE A 11 -27.18 32.88 -33.80
C ILE A 11 -27.33 34.33 -33.33
N LYS A 12 -28.44 34.99 -33.67
CA LYS A 12 -28.85 36.26 -33.04
C LYS A 12 -30.08 35.99 -32.18
N LYS A 13 -30.14 36.62 -31.01
CA LYS A 13 -31.23 36.47 -30.06
C LYS A 13 -32.03 37.76 -29.95
N ARG A 14 -33.31 37.65 -29.67
CA ARG A 14 -34.19 38.75 -29.31
C ARG A 14 -35.03 38.34 -28.12
N ASP A 15 -35.34 39.30 -27.28
CA ASP A 15 -36.27 39.05 -26.20
C ASP A 15 -37.70 39.09 -26.73
N VAL A 16 -38.53 38.23 -26.16
CA VAL A 16 -39.93 38.07 -26.55
C VAL A 16 -40.76 38.19 -25.28
N TYR A 17 -41.61 39.21 -25.25
CA TYR A 17 -42.44 39.57 -24.10
C TYR A 17 -43.91 39.61 -24.50
N CYS A 18 -44.80 39.23 -23.58
CA CYS A 18 -46.25 39.38 -23.74
C CYS A 18 -46.62 40.86 -23.54
N LYS A 19 -47.47 41.43 -24.39
CA LYS A 19 -47.86 42.85 -24.32
C LYS A 19 -49.35 43.06 -24.56
N SER A 20 -49.95 44.05 -23.90
CA SER A 20 -51.34 44.47 -24.15
C SER A 20 -51.45 45.24 -25.48
N THR A 21 -52.51 45.00 -26.25
CA THR A 21 -52.78 45.67 -27.55
C THR A 21 -53.98 46.63 -27.50
N GLY A 22 -54.61 46.82 -26.33
CA GLY A 22 -55.85 47.61 -26.18
C GLY A 22 -55.72 48.94 -25.44
N SER A 23 -54.52 49.33 -25.00
CA SER A 23 -54.24 50.56 -24.25
C SER A 23 -53.27 51.46 -25.01
N PRO A 24 -53.37 52.81 -24.88
CA PRO A 24 -52.45 53.73 -25.55
C PRO A 24 -50.99 53.56 -25.09
N GLU A 25 -50.78 53.02 -23.89
CA GLU A 25 -49.47 52.55 -23.41
C GLU A 25 -49.30 51.04 -23.57
N VAL A 26 -48.13 50.66 -24.08
CA VAL A 26 -47.70 49.26 -24.22
C VAL A 26 -47.17 48.78 -22.88
N THR A 27 -47.97 48.02 -22.15
CA THR A 27 -47.55 47.37 -20.90
C THR A 27 -47.06 45.94 -21.14
N VAL A 28 -45.95 45.58 -20.50
CA VAL A 28 -45.42 44.21 -20.50
C VAL A 28 -46.21 43.37 -19.49
N LEU A 29 -46.78 42.27 -19.95
CA LEU A 29 -47.66 41.39 -19.17
C LEU A 29 -46.96 40.07 -18.79
N PRO A 30 -47.48 39.35 -17.78
CA PRO A 30 -47.03 37.99 -17.46
C PRO A 30 -47.21 37.04 -18.66
N GLU A 31 -46.28 36.10 -18.80
CA GLU A 31 -46.24 35.17 -19.93
C GLU A 31 -47.45 34.21 -20.00
N SER A 32 -48.09 33.96 -18.84
CA SER A 32 -49.33 33.19 -18.72
C SER A 32 -50.47 33.76 -19.58
N MET A 33 -50.53 35.08 -19.73
CA MET A 33 -51.59 35.77 -20.50
C MET A 33 -51.47 35.58 -22.01
N CYS A 34 -50.30 35.12 -22.50
CA CYS A 34 -50.05 34.82 -23.90
C CYS A 34 -49.86 33.31 -24.16
N SER A 35 -50.07 32.44 -23.16
CA SER A 35 -49.77 31.00 -23.25
C SER A 35 -50.67 30.22 -24.23
N THR A 36 -51.81 30.78 -24.62
CA THR A 36 -52.70 30.23 -25.64
C THR A 36 -52.19 30.45 -27.07
N HIS A 37 -51.20 31.33 -27.26
CA HIS A 37 -50.61 31.63 -28.56
C HIS A 37 -49.19 31.06 -28.66
N PRO A 38 -48.78 30.60 -29.86
CA PRO A 38 -47.43 30.09 -30.06
C PRO A 38 -46.41 31.21 -29.82
N LYS A 39 -45.49 30.99 -28.87
CA LYS A 39 -44.42 31.93 -28.56
C LYS A 39 -43.52 32.10 -29.79
N PRO A 40 -43.31 33.35 -30.28
CA PRO A 40 -42.42 33.59 -31.40
C PRO A 40 -40.99 33.14 -31.13
N GLU A 41 -40.26 32.73 -32.17
CA GLU A 41 -38.85 32.36 -32.02
C GLU A 41 -38.02 33.52 -31.46
N SER A 42 -37.35 33.27 -30.34
CA SER A 42 -36.44 34.20 -29.67
C SER A 42 -35.02 34.15 -30.24
N GLN A 43 -34.74 33.18 -31.11
CA GLN A 43 -33.42 32.95 -31.69
C GLN A 43 -33.53 32.64 -33.17
N GLN A 44 -32.67 33.25 -33.97
CA GLN A 44 -32.61 33.05 -35.41
C GLN A 44 -31.17 32.81 -35.82
N THR A 45 -30.96 31.88 -36.75
CA THR A 45 -29.64 31.69 -37.38
C THR A 45 -29.28 32.88 -38.26
N CYS A 46 -28.05 33.37 -38.12
CA CYS A 46 -27.46 34.37 -39.00
C CYS A 46 -26.33 33.74 -39.80
N VAL A 47 -26.27 34.02 -41.11
CA VAL A 47 -25.19 33.58 -41.98
C VAL A 47 -24.47 34.82 -42.49
N LEU A 48 -23.26 35.02 -41.99
CA LEU A 48 -22.35 36.07 -42.43
C LEU A 48 -21.40 35.53 -43.50
N GLY A 49 -20.60 36.42 -44.10
CA GLY A 49 -19.59 36.07 -45.10
C GLY A 49 -18.65 34.93 -44.65
N ARG A 50 -17.99 34.29 -45.62
CA ARG A 50 -17.04 33.20 -45.35
C ARG A 50 -15.96 33.69 -44.38
N CYS A 51 -15.66 32.88 -43.37
CA CYS A 51 -14.55 33.20 -42.48
C CYS A 51 -13.22 33.20 -43.24
N PRO A 52 -12.32 34.17 -42.97
CA PRO A 52 -11.00 34.17 -43.58
C PRO A 52 -10.28 32.86 -43.28
N LYS A 53 -9.58 32.32 -44.29
CA LYS A 53 -8.70 31.17 -44.11
C LYS A 53 -7.52 31.61 -43.27
N ASN A 54 -7.20 30.83 -42.23
CA ASN A 54 -6.01 31.08 -41.43
C ASN A 54 -4.86 30.24 -42.00
N ASP A 55 -4.12 30.81 -42.95
CA ASP A 55 -3.05 30.13 -43.66
C ASP A 55 -1.79 29.89 -42.81
N ARG A 56 -1.72 30.49 -41.62
CA ARG A 56 -0.61 30.32 -40.67
C ARG A 56 -0.84 29.20 -39.66
N LEU A 57 -2.08 28.70 -39.59
CA LEU A 57 -2.46 27.63 -38.68
C LEU A 57 -2.01 26.28 -39.25
N GLN A 58 -1.44 25.42 -38.41
CA GLN A 58 -0.91 24.12 -38.81
C GLN A 58 -0.98 23.08 -37.69
N TRP A 59 -0.87 21.80 -38.07
CA TRP A 59 -0.65 20.73 -37.12
C TRP A 59 0.81 20.67 -36.73
N VAL A 60 1.09 20.78 -35.43
CA VAL A 60 2.42 20.71 -34.87
C VAL A 60 2.53 19.46 -34.00
N ILE A 61 3.60 18.71 -34.20
CA ILE A 61 3.89 17.49 -33.45
C ILE A 61 4.50 17.87 -32.10
N SER A 62 3.99 17.32 -31.01
CA SER A 62 4.59 17.52 -29.69
C SER A 62 5.90 16.75 -29.54
N SER A 63 6.66 17.09 -28.50
CA SER A 63 7.70 16.21 -27.99
C SER A 63 7.11 14.86 -27.59
N TRP A 64 7.96 13.83 -27.58
CA TRP A 64 7.64 12.54 -27.01
C TRP A 64 7.33 12.66 -25.52
N SER A 65 6.37 11.87 -25.05
CA SER A 65 6.16 11.61 -23.64
C SER A 65 7.33 10.84 -23.06
N GLU A 66 7.35 10.74 -21.74
CA GLU A 66 8.17 9.74 -21.07
C GLU A 66 7.78 8.33 -21.52
N CYS A 67 8.73 7.40 -21.39
CA CYS A 67 8.51 5.99 -21.67
C CYS A 67 7.50 5.43 -20.67
N SER A 68 6.55 4.61 -21.13
CA SER A 68 5.53 3.99 -20.27
C SER A 68 6.13 3.10 -19.18
N ALA A 69 7.37 2.64 -19.36
CA ALA A 69 8.10 1.81 -18.43
C ALA A 69 9.35 2.56 -17.93
N SER A 70 9.62 2.46 -16.63
CA SER A 70 10.84 2.99 -15.99
C SER A 70 12.06 2.09 -16.23
N CYS A 71 11.82 0.84 -16.63
CA CYS A 71 12.82 -0.15 -17.02
C CYS A 71 12.19 -1.13 -18.01
N GLY A 72 13.01 -1.83 -18.77
CA GLY A 72 12.59 -2.80 -19.79
C GLY A 72 12.00 -2.15 -21.04
N PRO A 73 11.34 -2.94 -21.90
CA PRO A 73 10.61 -2.44 -23.06
C PRO A 73 9.35 -1.69 -22.64
N GLY A 74 9.06 -0.58 -23.31
CA GLY A 74 7.87 0.24 -23.13
C GLY A 74 7.52 1.00 -24.39
N LEU A 75 6.54 1.90 -24.29
CA LEU A 75 6.05 2.73 -25.38
C LEU A 75 6.09 4.20 -24.96
N ARG A 76 6.49 5.08 -25.88
CA ARG A 76 6.35 6.53 -25.72
C ARG A 76 5.38 7.07 -26.76
N ARG A 77 4.58 8.05 -26.38
CA ARG A 77 3.53 8.63 -27.22
C ARG A 77 3.76 10.12 -27.43
N ARG A 78 3.27 10.66 -28.54
CA ARG A 78 3.25 12.10 -28.83
C ARG A 78 1.94 12.46 -29.50
N GLU A 79 1.61 13.73 -29.49
CA GLU A 79 0.31 14.21 -29.94
C GLU A 79 0.45 15.29 -31.02
N LEU A 80 -0.61 15.42 -31.83
CA LEU A 80 -0.75 16.52 -32.77
C LEU A 80 -1.50 17.67 -32.11
N LYS A 81 -0.83 18.81 -31.98
CA LYS A 81 -1.40 20.05 -31.45
C LYS A 81 -1.68 21.01 -32.59
N CYS A 82 -2.78 21.76 -32.50
CA CYS A 82 -3.08 22.81 -33.46
C CYS A 82 -2.33 24.07 -33.04
N GLY A 83 -1.55 24.69 -33.93
CA GLY A 83 -0.78 25.87 -33.56
C GLY A 83 -0.36 26.75 -34.72
N GLU A 84 0.13 27.93 -34.37
CA GLU A 84 0.65 28.94 -35.28
C GLU A 84 2.02 29.41 -34.78
N LYS A 85 2.99 29.57 -35.69
CA LYS A 85 4.29 30.11 -35.34
C LYS A 85 4.18 31.64 -35.29
N SER A 86 4.34 32.23 -34.11
CA SER A 86 4.35 33.68 -33.93
C SER A 86 5.56 34.30 -34.65
N ILE A 87 5.46 35.59 -34.97
CA ILE A 87 6.56 36.40 -35.53
C ILE A 87 7.82 36.38 -34.65
N TYR A 88 7.67 36.20 -33.34
CA TYR A 88 8.77 36.06 -32.38
C TYR A 88 9.28 34.62 -32.22
N GLY A 89 8.87 33.70 -33.10
CA GLY A 89 9.27 32.28 -33.08
C GLY A 89 8.54 31.40 -32.05
N LYS A 90 7.79 31.98 -31.12
CA LYS A 90 6.98 31.24 -30.12
C LYS A 90 5.80 30.53 -30.79
N LEU A 91 5.61 29.25 -30.47
CA LEU A 91 4.44 28.49 -30.92
C LEU A 91 3.22 28.84 -30.06
N LEU A 92 2.17 29.38 -30.69
CA LEU A 92 0.86 29.57 -30.08
C LEU A 92 0.01 28.33 -30.35
N THR A 93 -0.52 27.71 -29.29
CA THR A 93 -1.37 26.52 -29.41
C THR A 93 -2.85 26.89 -29.29
N PHE A 94 -3.68 26.20 -30.06
CA PHE A 94 -5.13 26.44 -30.15
C PHE A 94 -5.91 25.13 -29.98
N PRO A 95 -7.22 25.21 -29.68
CA PRO A 95 -8.08 24.04 -29.67
C PRO A 95 -8.05 23.31 -31.01
N GLN A 96 -8.03 21.97 -30.96
CA GLN A 96 -7.92 21.10 -32.12
C GLN A 96 -8.95 21.39 -33.23
N ARG A 97 -10.14 21.87 -32.85
CA ARG A 97 -11.24 22.24 -33.74
C ARG A 97 -10.85 23.32 -34.77
N ARG A 98 -9.88 24.19 -34.43
CA ARG A 98 -9.39 25.24 -35.32
C ARG A 98 -8.63 24.66 -36.52
N CYS A 99 -7.96 23.53 -36.34
CA CYS A 99 -7.26 22.80 -37.40
C CYS A 99 -8.10 21.70 -38.06
N ARG A 100 -9.42 21.62 -37.81
CA ARG A 100 -10.27 20.51 -38.30
C ARG A 100 -10.24 20.34 -39.82
N ASN A 101 -10.09 21.44 -40.56
CA ASN A 101 -10.05 21.45 -42.03
C ASN A 101 -8.62 21.40 -42.59
N ILE A 102 -7.61 21.22 -41.73
CA ILE A 102 -6.21 21.12 -42.12
C ILE A 102 -5.85 19.63 -42.15
N LYS A 103 -5.21 19.16 -43.23
CA LYS A 103 -4.77 17.77 -43.35
C LYS A 103 -3.79 17.43 -42.23
N LYS A 104 -4.09 16.37 -41.46
CA LYS A 104 -3.18 15.87 -40.43
C LYS A 104 -1.95 15.21 -41.09
N PRO A 105 -0.73 15.43 -40.57
CA PRO A 105 0.44 14.72 -41.05
C PRO A 105 0.29 13.22 -40.74
N ASN A 106 0.78 12.38 -41.66
CA ASN A 106 0.85 10.93 -41.46
C ASN A 106 2.14 10.59 -40.72
N THR A 107 2.15 10.76 -39.40
CA THR A 107 3.32 10.49 -38.55
C THR A 107 2.95 9.55 -37.43
N ASN A 108 3.87 8.64 -37.08
CA ASN A 108 3.68 7.75 -35.93
C ASN A 108 3.61 8.56 -34.64
N LEU A 109 2.52 8.34 -33.90
CA LEU A 109 2.25 8.96 -32.60
C LEU A 109 2.69 8.09 -31.43
N GLU A 110 3.15 6.87 -31.71
CA GLU A 110 3.64 5.90 -30.74
C GLU A 110 4.92 5.27 -31.26
N GLU A 111 5.87 5.02 -30.35
CA GLU A 111 7.15 4.40 -30.66
C GLU A 111 7.64 3.56 -29.48
N ALA A 112 8.32 2.46 -29.77
CA ALA A 112 8.97 1.64 -28.75
C ALA A 112 10.13 2.38 -28.07
N CYS A 113 10.24 2.22 -26.77
CA CYS A 113 11.38 2.67 -25.97
C CYS A 113 11.89 1.53 -25.10
N ASN A 114 13.18 1.52 -24.79
CA ASN A 114 13.78 0.55 -23.88
C ASN A 114 14.64 1.29 -22.87
N LYS A 115 14.34 1.12 -21.58
CA LYS A 115 15.03 1.79 -20.47
C LYS A 115 16.08 0.89 -19.77
N GLY A 116 16.54 -0.16 -20.46
CA GLY A 116 17.52 -1.11 -19.93
C GLY A 116 16.85 -2.21 -19.10
N ALA A 117 17.59 -3.22 -18.66
CA ALA A 117 17.00 -4.33 -17.90
C ALA A 117 16.34 -3.82 -16.61
N CYS A 118 15.15 -4.36 -16.29
CA CYS A 118 14.54 -4.10 -15.00
C CYS A 118 15.39 -4.70 -13.88
N PRO A 119 15.63 -3.95 -12.78
CA PRO A 119 16.20 -4.55 -11.60
C PRO A 119 15.28 -5.69 -11.19
N SER A 120 15.84 -6.91 -11.10
CA SER A 120 15.12 -8.10 -10.68
C SER A 120 14.75 -7.96 -9.20
N HIS A 121 13.68 -7.23 -8.90
CA HIS A 121 13.07 -7.21 -7.58
C HIS A 121 12.65 -8.65 -7.23
N ASN A 122 13.36 -9.26 -6.28
CA ASN A 122 13.01 -10.50 -5.57
C ASN A 122 13.04 -11.81 -6.39
N MET A 123 14.21 -12.15 -6.95
CA MET A 123 14.58 -13.55 -7.23
C MET A 123 15.60 -14.13 -6.23
N LEU A 124 15.98 -13.39 -5.20
CA LEU A 124 16.86 -13.95 -4.17
C LEU A 124 16.02 -14.81 -3.23
N SER A 125 16.28 -16.11 -3.28
CA SER A 125 15.75 -17.06 -2.30
C SER A 125 16.44 -16.75 -0.97
N GLY A 126 15.67 -16.53 0.11
CA GLY A 126 16.20 -16.16 1.42
C GLY A 126 15.88 -17.21 2.48
N TRP A 127 16.78 -17.38 3.46
CA TRP A 127 16.50 -18.20 4.63
C TRP A 127 15.56 -17.46 5.58
N TYR A 128 14.48 -18.11 5.97
CA TYR A 128 13.54 -17.62 6.97
C TYR A 128 13.54 -18.56 8.17
N SER A 129 13.55 -17.99 9.39
CA SER A 129 13.54 -18.75 10.63
C SER A 129 12.34 -18.37 11.49
N SER A 130 11.64 -19.37 12.04
CA SER A 130 10.59 -19.13 13.03
C SER A 130 11.19 -18.63 14.36
N PRO A 131 10.35 -18.10 15.26
CA PRO A 131 10.72 -17.94 16.67
C PRO A 131 11.22 -19.26 17.27
N TRP A 132 12.03 -19.14 18.32
CA TRP A 132 12.50 -20.29 19.11
C TRP A 132 11.35 -20.88 19.92
N GLN A 133 11.24 -22.20 19.94
CA GLN A 133 10.36 -22.92 20.86
C GLN A 133 10.86 -22.78 22.32
N PRO A 134 10.01 -23.06 23.32
CA PRO A 134 10.43 -23.13 24.72
C PRO A 134 11.61 -24.08 24.92
N CYS A 135 12.45 -23.77 25.92
CA CYS A 135 13.59 -24.61 26.27
C CYS A 135 13.12 -25.97 26.82
N THR A 136 13.82 -27.05 26.49
CA THR A 136 13.48 -28.41 26.96
C THR A 136 13.50 -28.57 28.48
N VAL A 137 14.34 -27.80 29.17
CA VAL A 137 14.44 -27.80 30.63
C VAL A 137 14.46 -26.36 31.14
N THR A 138 14.09 -26.15 32.39
CA THR A 138 14.12 -24.83 33.04
C THR A 138 15.46 -24.52 33.71
N CYS A 139 16.30 -25.53 33.94
CA CYS A 139 17.64 -25.41 34.52
C CYS A 139 18.52 -26.60 34.10
N GLY A 140 19.82 -26.49 34.29
CA GLY A 140 20.78 -27.59 34.06
C GLY A 140 21.23 -27.79 32.61
N GLY A 141 20.88 -26.87 31.71
CA GLY A 141 21.24 -26.91 30.30
C GLY A 141 20.22 -27.66 29.45
N GLY A 142 19.52 -26.93 28.59
CA GLY A 142 18.56 -27.44 27.62
C GLY A 142 18.86 -27.03 26.19
N VAL A 143 17.95 -27.41 25.30
CA VAL A 143 18.00 -27.04 23.88
C VAL A 143 16.68 -26.38 23.48
N GLN A 144 16.76 -25.32 22.70
CA GLN A 144 15.64 -24.73 21.95
C GLN A 144 15.75 -25.13 20.48
N THR A 145 14.60 -25.41 19.88
CA THR A 145 14.47 -25.75 18.47
C THR A 145 13.68 -24.67 17.74
N ARG A 146 14.00 -24.42 16.48
CA ARG A 146 13.19 -23.57 15.57
C ARG A 146 13.16 -24.17 14.18
N SER A 147 12.16 -23.82 13.39
CA SER A 147 12.11 -24.16 11.98
C SER A 147 12.91 -23.16 11.13
N VAL A 148 13.60 -23.66 10.11
CA VAL A 148 14.36 -22.86 9.14
C VAL A 148 14.00 -23.35 7.74
N GLN A 149 13.47 -22.46 6.90
CA GLN A 149 13.02 -22.78 5.55
C GLN A 149 13.61 -21.79 4.55
N CYS A 150 13.96 -22.30 3.37
CA CYS A 150 14.34 -21.44 2.24
C CYS A 150 13.07 -21.04 1.50
N LEU A 151 12.82 -19.73 1.40
CA LEU A 151 11.62 -19.20 0.76
C LEU A 151 11.99 -18.31 -0.42
N ARG A 152 11.22 -18.44 -1.51
CA ARG A 152 11.22 -17.51 -2.65
C ARG A 152 9.78 -17.06 -2.86
N GLN A 153 9.54 -15.76 -2.69
CA GLN A 153 8.19 -15.17 -2.75
C GLN A 153 7.18 -15.90 -1.83
N GLY A 154 7.62 -16.26 -0.62
CA GLY A 154 6.78 -16.92 0.38
C GLY A 154 6.51 -18.41 0.15
N ARG A 155 7.11 -19.03 -0.88
CA ARG A 155 6.99 -20.47 -1.16
C ARG A 155 8.32 -21.20 -0.93
N PRO A 156 8.30 -22.48 -0.50
CA PRO A 156 9.50 -23.29 -0.37
C PRO A 156 10.33 -23.30 -1.66
N ALA A 157 11.63 -23.06 -1.53
CA ALA A 157 12.57 -23.01 -2.64
C ALA A 157 13.89 -23.72 -2.28
N ALA A 158 14.67 -24.11 -3.28
CA ALA A 158 15.98 -24.75 -3.11
C ALA A 158 17.18 -23.81 -3.39
N GLY A 159 16.91 -22.54 -3.71
CA GLY A 159 17.94 -21.60 -4.20
C GLY A 159 18.72 -20.84 -3.12
N CYS A 160 18.64 -21.22 -1.84
CA CYS A 160 19.34 -20.53 -0.75
C CYS A 160 20.74 -21.11 -0.53
N LEU A 161 21.71 -20.23 -0.26
CA LEU A 161 23.10 -20.64 0.01
C LEU A 161 23.22 -21.39 1.35
N PRO A 162 23.78 -22.62 1.39
CA PRO A 162 23.90 -23.39 2.63
C PRO A 162 24.71 -22.70 3.72
N GLN A 163 25.73 -21.92 3.36
CA GLN A 163 26.57 -21.19 4.32
C GLN A 163 25.79 -20.12 5.10
N GLN A 164 24.68 -19.61 4.55
CA GLN A 164 23.83 -18.61 5.20
C GLN A 164 22.70 -19.24 6.01
N LYS A 165 22.62 -20.58 6.09
CA LYS A 165 21.54 -21.29 6.79
C LYS A 165 21.61 -21.01 8.30
N PRO A 166 20.59 -20.38 8.89
CA PRO A 166 20.55 -20.15 10.34
C PRO A 166 20.52 -21.46 11.14
N ALA A 167 21.06 -21.45 12.36
CA ALA A 167 21.07 -22.62 13.24
C ALA A 167 19.65 -23.09 13.60
N VAL A 168 19.41 -24.40 13.56
CA VAL A 168 18.10 -25.02 13.90
C VAL A 168 17.96 -25.26 15.41
N LEU A 169 19.09 -25.40 16.11
CA LEU A 169 19.17 -25.70 17.53
C LEU A 169 20.02 -24.64 18.25
N ARG A 170 19.68 -24.35 19.51
CA ARG A 170 20.45 -23.44 20.37
C ARG A 170 20.40 -23.90 21.83
N ALA A 171 21.51 -23.81 22.56
CA ALA A 171 21.55 -24.07 23.99
C ALA A 171 20.78 -23.00 24.79
N CYS A 172 20.13 -23.41 25.87
CA CYS A 172 19.34 -22.54 26.76
C CYS A 172 19.43 -23.01 28.22
N ASN A 173 19.09 -22.14 29.17
CA ASN A 173 18.98 -22.48 30.60
C ASN A 173 20.18 -23.23 31.18
N THR A 174 21.39 -22.76 30.86
CA THR A 174 22.68 -23.36 31.26
C THR A 174 23.05 -23.11 32.73
N SER A 175 22.19 -22.45 33.51
CA SER A 175 22.37 -22.27 34.94
C SER A 175 22.16 -23.59 35.68
N PHE A 176 22.90 -23.80 36.77
CA PHE A 176 22.72 -24.97 37.63
C PHE A 176 21.30 -24.99 38.20
N CYS A 177 20.72 -26.19 38.30
CA CYS A 177 19.45 -26.37 38.99
C CYS A 177 19.62 -26.10 40.48
N PRO A 178 18.62 -25.46 41.13
CA PRO A 178 18.64 -25.26 42.57
C PRO A 178 18.72 -26.62 43.27
N VAL A 179 19.62 -26.73 44.24
CA VAL A 179 19.74 -27.94 45.06
C VAL A 179 18.44 -28.08 45.86
N PRO A 180 17.79 -29.26 45.86
CA PRO A 180 16.65 -29.50 46.73
C PRO A 180 17.10 -29.28 48.17
N VAL A 181 16.58 -28.25 48.82
CA VAL A 181 16.81 -28.02 50.25
C VAL A 181 16.16 -29.21 50.97
N LYS A 182 16.97 -30.11 51.54
CA LYS A 182 16.47 -31.11 52.48
C LYS A 182 15.84 -30.32 53.63
N LYS A 183 14.51 -30.30 53.69
CA LYS A 183 13.81 -29.77 54.86
C LYS A 183 14.16 -30.73 56.01
N ASP A 184 14.97 -30.28 56.95
CA ASP A 184 15.13 -30.97 58.23
C ASP A 184 13.73 -31.10 58.83
N ASP A 185 13.26 -32.34 58.99
CA ASP A 185 11.95 -32.62 59.53
C ASP A 185 11.91 -32.19 61.00
N PRO A 186 11.16 -31.15 61.39
CA PRO A 186 11.16 -30.64 62.76
C PRO A 186 10.61 -31.65 63.78
N SER A 187 10.00 -32.76 63.33
CA SER A 187 9.58 -33.88 64.17
C SER A 187 10.72 -34.78 64.66
N CYS A 188 11.89 -34.74 64.04
CA CYS A 188 13.01 -35.59 64.45
C CYS A 188 13.84 -34.88 65.53
N VAL A 189 13.47 -35.09 66.80
CA VAL A 189 14.18 -34.57 67.98
C VAL A 189 14.45 -35.69 68.98
N ASP A 190 15.45 -35.47 69.85
CA ASP A 190 15.72 -36.36 70.97
C ASP A 190 14.97 -35.84 72.20
N PHE A 191 14.07 -36.64 72.75
CA PHE A 191 13.22 -36.26 73.88
C PHE A 191 13.89 -36.49 75.24
N PHE A 192 14.91 -37.35 75.31
CA PHE A 192 15.58 -37.74 76.55
C PHE A 192 17.07 -37.43 76.53
N THR A 193 17.63 -37.08 77.69
CA THR A 193 19.06 -36.75 77.86
C THR A 193 19.99 -37.96 77.66
N TRP A 194 19.50 -39.17 77.92
CA TRP A 194 20.22 -40.42 77.72
C TRP A 194 20.14 -40.96 76.27
N CYS A 195 19.55 -40.21 75.33
CA CYS A 195 19.44 -40.62 73.93
C CYS A 195 20.79 -40.95 73.25
N HIS A 196 21.90 -40.39 73.74
CA HIS A 196 23.25 -40.69 73.27
C HIS A 196 23.72 -42.14 73.54
N LEU A 197 23.08 -42.84 74.47
CA LEU A 197 23.39 -44.24 74.83
C LEU A 197 22.65 -45.25 73.94
N VAL A 198 21.50 -44.86 73.38
CA VAL A 198 20.64 -45.69 72.53
C VAL A 198 21.40 -46.31 71.33
N PRO A 199 22.17 -45.54 70.54
CA PRO A 199 22.98 -46.12 69.46
C PRO A 199 24.21 -46.89 69.95
N GLN A 200 24.69 -46.67 71.17
CA GLN A 200 25.83 -47.42 71.74
C GLN A 200 25.42 -48.84 72.15
N HIS A 201 24.18 -48.99 72.61
CA HIS A 201 23.59 -50.29 72.94
C HIS A 201 22.81 -50.93 71.76
N GLY A 202 22.88 -50.34 70.56
CA GLY A 202 22.30 -50.92 69.34
C GLY A 202 20.77 -50.97 69.29
N VAL A 203 20.07 -50.19 70.12
CA VAL A 203 18.60 -50.27 70.30
C VAL A 203 17.81 -49.25 69.46
N CYS A 204 18.43 -48.63 68.45
CA CYS A 204 17.76 -47.66 67.57
C CYS A 204 16.58 -48.24 66.75
N ASN A 205 16.58 -49.54 66.46
CA ASN A 205 15.46 -50.20 65.77
C ASN A 205 14.27 -50.52 66.67
N HIS A 206 14.37 -50.24 67.97
CA HIS A 206 13.26 -50.45 68.90
C HIS A 206 12.20 -49.34 68.73
N LYS A 207 10.91 -49.71 68.63
CA LYS A 207 9.81 -48.75 68.39
C LYS A 207 9.76 -47.58 69.37
N PHE A 208 10.14 -47.82 70.62
CA PHE A 208 10.19 -46.78 71.64
C PHE A 208 11.45 -45.92 71.51
N TYR A 209 12.64 -46.53 71.53
CA TYR A 209 13.90 -45.79 71.56
C TYR A 209 14.23 -45.09 70.23
N GLY A 210 13.89 -45.69 69.09
CA GLY A 210 14.09 -45.09 67.77
C GLY A 210 13.20 -43.88 67.48
N ARG A 211 11.99 -43.82 68.08
CA ARG A 211 11.11 -42.63 67.97
C ARG A 211 11.51 -41.53 68.93
N GLN A 212 11.88 -41.87 70.16
CA GLN A 212 12.17 -40.88 71.19
C GLN A 212 13.57 -40.27 71.08
N CYS A 213 14.48 -40.94 70.38
CA CYS A 213 15.87 -40.52 70.19
C CYS A 213 16.22 -40.43 68.70
N CYS A 214 15.36 -39.72 67.94
CA CYS A 214 15.43 -39.67 66.49
C CYS A 214 16.73 -39.04 65.97
N LYS A 215 17.22 -37.94 66.55
CA LYS A 215 18.49 -37.29 66.12
C LYS A 215 19.70 -38.14 66.43
N SER A 216 19.74 -38.74 67.63
CA SER A 216 20.84 -39.61 68.04
C SER A 216 20.94 -40.88 67.19
N CYS A 217 19.81 -41.43 66.75
CA CYS A 217 19.78 -42.62 65.88
C CYS A 217 19.97 -42.32 64.38
N THR A 218 19.66 -41.10 63.92
CA THR A 218 19.85 -40.69 62.51
C THR A 218 21.25 -40.13 62.21
N LYS A 219 21.96 -39.61 63.23
CA LYS A 219 23.34 -39.11 63.09
C LYS A 219 24.40 -40.18 62.85
N LYS A 220 24.08 -41.46 63.02
CA LYS A 220 25.03 -42.58 62.89
C LYS A 220 24.82 -43.37 61.58
N ASN A 221 24.75 -42.64 60.47
CA ASN A 221 25.10 -43.10 59.12
C ASN A 221 26.13 -42.15 58.55
#